data_AF-A0A4R4AG86-F1
#
_entry.id   AF-A0A4R4AG86-F1
#
_cell.length_a   1.000
_cell.length_b   1.000
_cell.length_c   1.000
_cell.angle_alpha   90.00
_cell.angle_beta   90.00
_cell.angle_gamma   90.00
#
_symmetry.space_group_name_H-M   'P 1'
#
loop_
_entity.id
_entity.type
_entity.pdbx_description
1 polymer ?
#
loop_
_entity_poly.entity_id
_entity_poly.type
_entity_poly.pdbx_seq_one_letter_code
_entity_poly.pdbx_strand_id
1 'polypeptide(L)'
;MTSTRDPAMNRPTTPPRRAAGFTLLELSIALIVIGMLISMAKVGGDLMRQSTYVKLINDFIFIGGWHNAYGSYTVGQGHVLLDNPASPTGLVNEGKGERKEENAVCDNDLVNAMLAAGVSLPSGRGVGFETHYGYQDSNGNPQDMEVCFQALDWAVPDGAIGSYRKDTHNVMILTRVTPDLARMIDAQKDGLVDARFGCVREEQYADRDDITSSRSWSLDNNTVDEAQIATLTVHVSMDCN
;
A
#
# COMPACT_ATOMS: atom_id res chain seq x y z
N MET A 1 -43.46 93.61 11.27
CA MET A 1 -42.15 93.22 11.81
C MET A 1 -42.34 92.86 13.28
N THR A 2 -42.50 91.58 13.59
CA THR A 2 -42.53 91.06 14.97
C THR A 2 -41.89 89.69 14.92
N SER A 3 -40.66 89.63 15.44
CA SER A 3 -39.77 88.48 15.44
C SER A 3 -40.12 87.57 16.62
N THR A 4 -40.65 86.39 16.32
CA THR A 4 -40.89 85.31 17.29
C THR A 4 -39.61 84.50 17.44
N ARG A 5 -39.00 84.54 18.65
CA ARG A 5 -37.86 83.70 19.02
C ARG A 5 -38.37 82.30 19.42
N ASP A 6 -37.84 81.27 18.77
CA ASP A 6 -38.00 79.86 19.15
C ASP A 6 -37.22 79.52 20.44
N PRO A 7 -37.74 78.64 21.30
CA PRO A 7 -37.03 78.11 22.46
C PRO A 7 -35.99 77.05 22.04
N ALA A 8 -34.79 77.16 22.61
CA ALA A 8 -33.67 76.27 22.33
C ALA A 8 -33.98 74.80 22.66
N MET A 9 -33.83 73.95 21.64
CA MET A 9 -33.91 72.49 21.73
C MET A 9 -32.63 71.92 22.38
N ASN A 10 -32.72 71.52 23.66
CA ASN A 10 -31.67 70.78 24.34
C ASN A 10 -31.66 69.31 23.86
N ARG A 11 -30.67 68.95 23.03
CA ARG A 11 -30.37 67.54 22.71
C ARG A 11 -29.63 66.89 23.89
N PRO A 12 -30.08 65.74 24.40
CA PRO A 12 -29.30 64.97 25.36
C PRO A 12 -28.04 64.41 24.69
N THR A 13 -26.88 64.81 25.18
CA THR A 13 -25.58 64.23 24.83
C THR A 13 -25.40 62.94 25.61
N THR A 14 -25.52 61.80 24.93
CA THR A 14 -25.20 60.50 25.54
C THR A 14 -23.70 60.46 25.87
N PRO A 15 -23.29 60.19 27.12
CA PRO A 15 -21.89 60.15 27.48
C PRO A 15 -21.18 58.99 26.76
N PRO A 16 -19.90 59.16 26.37
CA PRO A 16 -19.12 58.09 25.77
C PRO A 16 -18.94 56.95 26.78
N ARG A 17 -19.29 55.72 26.38
CA ARG A 17 -18.99 54.51 27.17
C ARG A 17 -17.47 54.38 27.26
N ARG A 18 -16.92 54.45 28.48
CA ARG A 18 -15.51 54.13 28.74
C ARG A 18 -15.28 52.66 28.43
N ALA A 19 -14.42 52.35 27.47
CA ALA A 19 -13.91 51.01 27.28
C ALA A 19 -13.08 50.64 28.52
N ALA A 20 -13.51 49.63 29.27
CA ALA A 20 -12.69 49.05 30.32
C ALA A 20 -11.52 48.34 29.64
N GLY A 21 -10.29 48.82 29.88
CA GLY A 21 -9.09 48.16 29.38
C GLY A 21 -8.94 46.78 30.03
N PHE A 22 -8.41 45.82 29.28
CA PHE A 22 -8.12 44.48 29.78
C PHE A 22 -7.05 44.55 30.88
N THR A 23 -7.28 43.88 32.00
CA THR A 23 -6.29 43.81 33.06
C THR A 23 -5.12 42.91 32.63
N LEU A 24 -3.89 43.22 33.06
CA LEU A 24 -2.70 42.41 32.75
C LEU A 24 -2.87 40.94 33.17
N LEU A 25 -3.63 40.69 34.25
CA LEU A 25 -3.91 39.36 34.74
C LEU A 25 -4.79 38.57 33.77
N GLU A 26 -5.84 39.18 33.24
CA GLU A 26 -6.78 38.55 32.31
C GLU A 26 -6.09 38.17 30.99
N LEU A 27 -5.20 39.05 30.50
CA LEU A 27 -4.39 38.79 29.32
C LEU A 27 -3.34 37.70 29.59
N SER A 28 -2.77 37.61 30.79
CA SER A 28 -1.82 36.55 31.16
C SER A 28 -2.48 35.16 31.21
N ILE A 29 -3.69 35.07 31.76
CA ILE A 29 -4.43 33.80 31.83
C ILE A 29 -4.85 33.36 30.42
N ALA A 30 -5.33 34.29 29.59
CA ALA A 30 -5.72 33.99 28.21
C ALA A 30 -4.55 33.41 27.41
N LEU A 31 -3.34 33.97 27.54
CA LEU A 31 -2.16 33.48 26.84
C LEU A 31 -1.71 32.09 27.32
N ILE A 32 -1.79 31.80 28.62
CA ILE A 32 -1.48 30.48 29.16
C ILE A 32 -2.45 29.43 28.61
N VAL A 33 -3.74 29.73 28.60
CA VAL A 33 -4.79 28.82 28.08
C VAL A 33 -4.57 28.55 26.60
N ILE A 34 -4.35 29.60 25.79
CA ILE A 34 -4.10 29.44 24.34
C ILE A 34 -2.81 28.64 24.10
N GLY A 35 -1.73 28.91 24.83
CA GLY A 35 -0.49 28.15 24.73
C GLY A 35 -0.68 26.66 25.04
N MET A 36 -1.43 26.35 26.10
CA MET A 36 -1.73 24.97 26.49
C MET A 36 -2.59 24.23 25.45
N LEU A 37 -3.61 24.90 24.90
CA LEU A 37 -4.47 24.35 23.86
C LEU A 37 -3.68 24.03 22.58
N ILE A 38 -2.78 24.93 22.17
CA ILE A 38 -1.92 24.71 20.99
C ILE A 38 -0.93 23.56 21.25
N SER A 39 -0.32 23.49 22.44
CA SER A 39 0.59 22.39 22.81
C SER A 39 -0.09 21.03 22.76
N MET A 40 -1.32 20.90 23.27
CA MET A 40 -2.08 19.64 23.22
C MET A 40 -2.48 19.26 21.79
N ALA A 41 -2.89 20.24 20.97
CA ALA A 41 -3.27 20.00 19.58
C ALA A 41 -2.07 19.53 18.73
N LYS A 42 -0.86 20.04 18.99
CA LYS A 42 0.35 19.63 18.24
C LYS A 42 0.77 18.19 18.51
N VAL A 43 0.64 17.70 19.76
CA VAL A 43 1.00 16.31 20.10
C VAL A 43 0.05 15.31 19.42
N GLY A 44 -1.23 15.66 19.22
CA GLY A 44 -2.19 14.80 18.52
C GLY A 44 -1.93 14.62 17.02
N GLY A 45 -1.34 15.62 16.36
CA GLY A 45 -1.07 15.59 14.91
C GLY A 45 0.10 14.70 14.50
N ASP A 46 1.15 14.65 15.32
CA ASP A 46 2.36 13.85 15.02
C ASP A 46 2.17 12.36 15.33
N LEU A 47 1.31 12.02 16.30
CA LEU A 47 0.91 10.65 16.60
C LEU A 47 0.10 10.02 15.45
N MET A 48 -0.70 10.80 14.72
CA MET A 48 -1.47 10.33 13.56
C MET A 48 -0.61 10.10 12.30
N ARG A 49 0.62 10.63 12.24
CA ARG A 49 1.56 10.32 11.14
C ARG A 49 2.38 9.04 11.37
N GLN A 50 2.49 8.59 12.62
CA GLN A 50 3.18 7.35 12.97
C GLN A 50 2.26 6.12 12.98
N SER A 51 0.93 6.28 12.98
CA SER A 51 0.01 5.13 12.95
C SER A 51 0.00 4.38 11.61
N THR A 52 0.49 4.99 10.53
CA THR A 52 0.67 4.30 9.25
C THR A 52 1.74 3.21 9.32
N TYR A 53 2.62 3.20 10.32
CA TYR A 53 3.71 2.21 10.45
C TYR A 53 3.31 0.89 11.14
N VAL A 54 2.30 0.89 12.02
CA VAL A 54 1.88 -0.33 12.75
C VAL A 54 1.04 -1.25 11.87
N LYS A 55 0.30 -0.69 10.90
CA LYS A 55 -0.51 -1.44 9.94
C LYS A 55 0.33 -2.22 8.93
N LEU A 56 1.56 -1.76 8.68
CA LEU A 56 2.49 -2.32 7.67
C LEU A 56 2.98 -3.72 8.03
N ILE A 57 3.17 -3.96 9.33
CA ILE A 57 3.88 -5.15 9.80
C ILE A 57 3.14 -6.42 9.41
N ASN A 58 1.80 -6.43 9.48
CA ASN A 58 1.01 -7.63 9.21
C ASN A 58 0.95 -7.97 7.72
N ASP A 59 0.84 -6.95 6.84
CA ASP A 59 0.79 -7.15 5.39
C ASP A 59 2.14 -7.70 4.87
N PHE A 60 3.25 -7.19 5.41
CA PHE A 60 4.59 -7.71 5.11
C PHE A 60 4.84 -9.09 5.70
N ILE A 61 4.28 -9.40 6.88
CA ILE A 61 4.34 -10.75 7.45
C ILE A 61 3.63 -11.75 6.53
N PHE A 62 2.49 -11.39 5.93
CA PHE A 62 1.79 -12.28 5.01
C PHE A 62 2.62 -12.57 3.74
N ILE A 63 3.06 -11.52 3.03
CA ILE A 63 3.84 -11.65 1.80
C ILE A 63 5.19 -12.33 2.07
N GLY A 64 5.88 -11.91 3.13
CA GLY A 64 7.15 -12.52 3.56
C GLY A 64 6.96 -13.96 4.03
N GLY A 65 5.83 -14.28 4.67
CA GLY A 65 5.45 -15.63 5.04
C GLY A 65 5.33 -16.54 3.82
N TRP A 66 4.62 -16.09 2.78
CA TRP A 66 4.47 -16.87 1.54
C TRP A 66 5.78 -17.00 0.77
N HIS A 67 6.61 -15.95 0.76
CA HIS A 67 7.96 -16.04 0.20
C HIS A 67 8.81 -17.11 0.91
N ASN A 68 8.78 -17.13 2.24
CA ASN A 68 9.48 -18.14 3.04
C ASN A 68 8.89 -19.55 2.89
N ALA A 69 7.57 -19.67 2.75
CA ALA A 69 6.89 -20.94 2.51
C ALA A 69 7.32 -21.54 1.15
N TYR A 70 7.36 -20.72 0.10
CA TYR A 70 7.88 -21.13 -1.20
C TYR A 70 9.35 -21.56 -1.15
N GLY A 71 10.20 -20.80 -0.45
CA GLY A 71 11.60 -21.17 -0.24
C GLY A 71 11.74 -22.51 0.51
N SER A 72 10.94 -22.70 1.56
CA SER A 72 10.92 -23.94 2.36
C SER A 72 10.43 -25.14 1.54
N TYR A 73 9.41 -24.95 0.69
CA TYR A 73 8.95 -25.95 -0.27
C TYR A 73 10.10 -26.36 -1.19
N THR A 74 10.74 -25.38 -1.83
CA THR A 74 11.76 -25.63 -2.85
C THR A 74 12.98 -26.33 -2.27
N VAL A 75 13.42 -25.92 -1.08
CA VAL A 75 14.53 -26.56 -0.36
C VAL A 75 14.14 -27.97 0.11
N GLY A 76 12.92 -28.17 0.58
CA GLY A 76 12.45 -29.46 1.09
C GLY A 76 12.20 -30.51 0.00
N GLN A 77 11.64 -30.11 -1.14
CA GLN A 77 11.30 -31.00 -2.25
C GLN A 77 12.43 -31.14 -3.27
N GLY A 78 13.36 -30.17 -3.34
CA GLY A 78 14.44 -30.15 -4.33
C GLY A 78 14.00 -29.73 -5.74
N HIS A 79 12.74 -29.33 -5.90
CA HIS A 79 12.17 -28.75 -7.10
C HIS A 79 11.12 -27.71 -6.71
N VAL A 80 10.70 -26.88 -7.67
CA VAL A 80 9.71 -25.82 -7.40
C VAL A 80 8.28 -26.35 -7.41
N LEU A 81 7.33 -25.50 -7.02
CA LEU A 81 5.93 -25.85 -6.79
C LEU A 81 5.30 -26.49 -8.04
N LEU A 82 4.68 -27.67 -7.87
CA LEU A 82 4.03 -28.46 -8.93
C LEU A 82 4.89 -28.75 -10.17
N ASP A 83 6.22 -28.68 -10.04
CA ASP A 83 7.15 -29.15 -11.08
C ASP A 83 7.28 -30.68 -11.06
N ASN A 84 7.71 -31.28 -12.17
CA ASN A 84 7.89 -32.72 -12.29
C ASN A 84 9.19 -33.17 -11.60
N PRO A 85 9.15 -33.96 -10.51
CA PRO A 85 10.35 -34.37 -9.80
C PRO A 85 11.28 -35.29 -10.62
N ALA A 86 10.75 -35.97 -11.64
CA ALA A 86 11.56 -36.85 -12.49
C ALA A 86 12.31 -36.08 -13.60
N SER A 87 11.90 -34.85 -13.90
CA SER A 87 12.53 -33.98 -14.90
C SER A 87 12.24 -32.52 -14.57
N PRO A 88 12.88 -31.96 -13.52
CA PRO A 88 12.56 -30.62 -13.04
C PRO A 88 12.88 -29.56 -14.09
N THR A 89 11.90 -28.73 -14.44
CA THR A 89 12.12 -27.56 -15.30
C THR A 89 12.66 -26.37 -14.50
N GLY A 90 12.50 -26.40 -13.17
CA GLY A 90 12.80 -25.27 -12.30
C GLY A 90 11.73 -24.17 -12.37
N LEU A 91 10.59 -24.44 -13.03
CA LEU A 91 9.49 -23.49 -13.21
C LEU A 91 8.24 -23.98 -12.49
N VAL A 92 7.53 -23.07 -11.82
CA VAL A 92 6.27 -23.37 -11.15
C VAL A 92 5.30 -23.99 -12.16
N ASN A 93 4.71 -25.11 -11.76
CA ASN A 93 3.79 -25.90 -12.57
C ASN A 93 4.36 -26.24 -13.97
N GLU A 94 5.64 -26.63 -14.00
CA GLU A 94 6.42 -26.95 -15.19
C GLU A 94 6.55 -25.81 -16.22
N GLY A 95 6.13 -24.58 -15.88
CA GLY A 95 6.00 -23.49 -16.86
C GLY A 95 4.85 -23.69 -17.86
N LYS A 96 3.91 -24.60 -17.59
CA LYS A 96 2.80 -24.93 -18.50
C LYS A 96 1.70 -23.88 -18.46
N GLY A 97 1.73 -22.92 -19.39
CA GLY A 97 0.53 -22.18 -19.77
C GLY A 97 0.76 -21.20 -20.90
N GLU A 98 -0.17 -21.19 -21.86
CA GLU A 98 -0.16 -20.23 -22.98
C GLU A 98 -0.74 -18.86 -22.57
N ARG A 99 -1.41 -18.78 -21.40
CA ARG A 99 -1.98 -17.56 -20.81
C ARG A 99 -1.61 -17.43 -19.34
N LYS A 100 -1.41 -16.18 -18.89
CA LYS A 100 -1.04 -15.83 -17.50
C LYS A 100 -2.00 -16.45 -16.47
N GLU A 101 -3.30 -16.49 -16.72
CA GLU A 101 -4.28 -16.95 -15.72
C GLU A 101 -4.38 -18.48 -15.57
N GLU A 102 -3.90 -19.27 -16.54
CA GLU A 102 -4.11 -20.73 -16.57
C GLU A 102 -2.95 -21.53 -15.93
N ASN A 103 -1.79 -20.89 -15.71
CA ASN A 103 -0.61 -21.52 -15.08
C ASN A 103 -0.39 -21.08 -13.62
N ALA A 104 -1.23 -20.18 -13.09
CA ALA A 104 -1.07 -19.73 -11.72
C ALA A 104 -1.57 -20.80 -10.75
N VAL A 105 -0.73 -21.19 -9.80
CA VAL A 105 -1.07 -22.08 -8.70
C VAL A 105 -1.64 -21.24 -7.57
N CYS A 106 -2.96 -21.29 -7.41
CA CYS A 106 -3.75 -20.48 -6.48
C CYS A 106 -4.57 -21.35 -5.51
N ASP A 107 -5.17 -20.72 -4.50
CA ASP A 107 -6.21 -21.29 -3.63
C ASP A 107 -5.89 -22.72 -3.15
N ASN A 108 -6.85 -23.65 -3.24
CA ASN A 108 -6.75 -25.01 -2.76
C ASN A 108 -5.59 -25.79 -3.40
N ASP A 109 -5.24 -25.51 -4.66
CA ASP A 109 -4.12 -26.20 -5.31
C ASP A 109 -2.78 -25.81 -4.67
N LEU A 110 -2.61 -24.52 -4.39
CA LEU A 110 -1.45 -24.00 -3.67
C LEU A 110 -1.39 -24.56 -2.24
N VAL A 111 -2.51 -24.48 -1.51
CA VAL A 111 -2.61 -24.96 -0.13
C VAL A 111 -2.32 -26.46 -0.05
N ASN A 112 -2.96 -27.27 -0.90
CA ASN A 112 -2.78 -28.72 -0.91
C ASN A 112 -1.35 -29.11 -1.27
N ALA A 113 -0.73 -28.44 -2.26
CA ALA A 113 0.65 -28.70 -2.63
C ALA A 113 1.64 -28.41 -1.48
N MET A 114 1.46 -27.28 -0.79
CA MET A 114 2.29 -26.89 0.35
C MET A 114 2.11 -27.85 1.55
N LEU A 115 0.87 -28.21 1.87
CA LEU A 115 0.57 -29.14 2.96
C LEU A 115 1.08 -30.56 2.65
N ALA A 116 0.93 -31.03 1.42
CA ALA A 116 1.47 -32.32 0.99
C ALA A 116 3.00 -32.37 1.10
N ALA A 117 3.68 -31.24 0.89
CA ALA A 117 5.11 -31.08 1.08
C ALA A 117 5.54 -30.87 2.55
N GLY A 118 4.58 -30.79 3.49
CA GLY A 118 4.86 -30.56 4.91
C GLY A 118 5.30 -29.13 5.25
N VAL A 119 5.00 -28.17 4.37
CA VAL A 119 5.35 -26.75 4.56
C VAL A 119 4.34 -26.08 5.48
N SER A 120 4.83 -25.35 6.49
CA SER A 120 3.97 -24.54 7.35
C SER A 120 3.41 -23.36 6.57
N LEU A 121 2.09 -23.26 6.48
CA LEU A 121 1.42 -22.17 5.79
C LEU A 121 1.46 -20.87 6.61
N PRO A 122 1.61 -19.71 5.95
CA PRO A 122 1.41 -18.41 6.59
C PRO A 122 -0.03 -18.25 7.09
N SER A 123 -0.22 -17.38 8.09
CA SER A 123 -1.56 -17.04 8.56
C SER A 123 -2.27 -16.14 7.55
N GLY A 124 -3.21 -16.70 6.79
CA GLY A 124 -4.17 -15.96 5.97
C GLY A 124 -5.43 -15.57 6.76
N ARG A 125 -6.58 -15.54 6.08
CA ARG A 125 -7.88 -15.17 6.68
C ARG A 125 -8.51 -16.25 7.55
N GLY A 126 -8.07 -17.49 7.42
CA GLY A 126 -8.58 -18.62 8.17
C GLY A 126 -8.26 -19.94 7.48
N VAL A 127 -8.77 -21.03 8.06
CA VAL A 127 -8.62 -22.37 7.47
C VAL A 127 -9.38 -22.46 6.15
N GLY A 128 -8.71 -22.89 5.08
CA GLY A 128 -9.25 -22.93 3.71
C GLY A 128 -9.25 -21.58 2.97
N PHE A 129 -8.71 -20.53 3.60
CA PHE A 129 -8.51 -19.21 3.01
C PHE A 129 -7.12 -18.67 3.37
N GLU A 130 -6.13 -19.56 3.44
CA GLU A 130 -4.75 -19.24 3.80
C GLU A 130 -4.08 -18.35 2.73
N THR A 131 -4.50 -18.47 1.47
CA THR A 131 -4.01 -17.65 0.35
C THR A 131 -4.62 -16.26 0.33
N HIS A 132 -5.67 -16.01 1.11
CA HIS A 132 -6.32 -14.72 1.22
C HIS A 132 -5.85 -13.97 2.46
N TYR A 133 -5.73 -12.65 2.33
CA TYR A 133 -5.41 -11.79 3.45
C TYR A 133 -6.21 -10.50 3.42
N GLY A 134 -6.98 -10.29 4.49
CA GLY A 134 -7.78 -9.10 4.68
C GLY A 134 -6.94 -7.98 5.29
N TYR A 135 -6.90 -6.85 4.63
CA TYR A 135 -6.24 -5.64 5.11
C TYR A 135 -7.18 -4.44 5.00
N GLN A 136 -6.72 -3.27 5.40
CA GLN A 136 -7.45 -2.04 5.14
C GLN A 136 -6.53 -1.10 4.37
N ASP A 137 -7.05 -0.43 3.34
CA ASP A 137 -6.29 0.52 2.56
C ASP A 137 -5.91 1.79 3.36
N SER A 138 -5.28 2.75 2.68
CA SER A 138 -4.90 4.06 3.26
C SER A 138 -6.09 4.94 3.64
N ASN A 139 -7.26 4.70 3.04
CA ASN A 139 -8.53 5.39 3.31
C ASN A 139 -9.36 4.69 4.40
N GLY A 140 -8.91 3.53 4.89
CA GLY A 140 -9.57 2.75 5.93
C GLY A 140 -10.59 1.73 5.41
N ASN A 141 -10.71 1.56 4.10
CA ASN A 141 -11.63 0.62 3.49
C ASN A 141 -11.08 -0.81 3.61
N PRO A 142 -11.91 -1.81 3.95
CA PRO A 142 -11.46 -3.20 3.98
C PRO A 142 -11.15 -3.68 2.57
N GLN A 143 -10.04 -4.39 2.43
CA GLN A 143 -9.58 -4.99 1.18
C GLN A 143 -9.20 -6.43 1.45
N ASP A 144 -9.27 -7.26 0.41
CA ASP A 144 -8.78 -8.64 0.43
C ASP A 144 -7.77 -8.75 -0.70
N MET A 145 -6.58 -9.27 -0.41
CA MET A 145 -5.61 -9.67 -1.42
C MET A 145 -5.47 -11.18 -1.44
N GLU A 146 -5.01 -11.73 -2.56
CA GLU A 146 -4.72 -13.15 -2.70
C GLU A 146 -3.37 -13.39 -3.33
N VAL A 147 -2.73 -14.47 -2.88
CA VAL A 147 -1.45 -14.92 -3.38
C VAL A 147 -1.60 -16.13 -4.29
N CYS A 148 -0.87 -16.10 -5.40
CA CYS A 148 -0.64 -17.22 -6.28
C CYS A 148 0.85 -17.32 -6.65
N PHE A 149 1.27 -18.46 -7.19
CA PHE A 149 2.61 -18.62 -7.76
C PHE A 149 2.54 -19.03 -9.22
N GLN A 150 3.43 -18.47 -10.04
CA GLN A 150 3.45 -18.76 -11.47
C GLN A 150 4.85 -18.57 -12.06
N ALA A 151 5.17 -19.34 -13.09
CA ALA A 151 6.27 -19.03 -14.00
C ALA A 151 5.80 -18.13 -15.15
N LEU A 152 6.42 -16.96 -15.32
CA LEU A 152 6.05 -15.98 -16.35
C LEU A 152 7.26 -15.26 -16.93
N ASP A 153 7.08 -14.65 -18.11
CA ASP A 153 8.10 -13.82 -18.74
C ASP A 153 8.37 -12.56 -17.93
N TRP A 154 9.65 -12.28 -17.74
CA TRP A 154 10.16 -11.17 -16.95
C TRP A 154 11.29 -10.48 -17.71
N ALA A 155 11.19 -9.16 -17.84
CA ALA A 155 12.21 -8.42 -18.57
C ALA A 155 13.45 -8.16 -17.71
N VAL A 156 14.60 -8.62 -18.17
CA VAL A 156 15.92 -8.49 -17.52
C VAL A 156 16.89 -7.71 -18.41
N PRO A 157 17.88 -7.00 -17.84
CA PRO A 157 18.90 -6.30 -18.63
C PRO A 157 19.66 -7.24 -19.57
N ASP A 158 19.93 -6.79 -20.79
CA ASP A 158 20.59 -7.59 -21.84
C ASP A 158 21.88 -6.94 -22.35
N GLY A 159 22.94 -7.01 -21.53
CA GLY A 159 24.32 -6.71 -21.93
C GLY A 159 24.65 -5.26 -22.32
N ALA A 160 23.65 -4.39 -22.48
CA ALA A 160 23.81 -2.98 -22.84
C ALA A 160 22.79 -2.10 -22.11
N ILE A 161 23.15 -0.83 -21.89
CA ILE A 161 22.25 0.14 -21.26
C ILE A 161 21.01 0.31 -22.14
N GLY A 162 19.83 0.14 -21.54
CA GLY A 162 18.56 0.26 -22.25
C GLY A 162 18.22 -0.93 -23.15
N SER A 163 19.00 -2.03 -23.10
CA SER A 163 18.63 -3.29 -23.73
C SER A 163 18.05 -4.23 -22.69
N TYR A 164 16.93 -4.86 -23.02
CA TYR A 164 16.26 -5.85 -22.18
C TYR A 164 15.89 -7.06 -23.02
N ARG A 165 15.86 -8.21 -22.38
CA ARG A 165 15.35 -9.46 -22.93
C ARG A 165 14.33 -10.07 -21.98
N LYS A 166 13.45 -10.91 -22.52
CA LYS A 166 12.57 -11.74 -21.70
C LYS A 166 13.34 -12.95 -21.17
N ASP A 167 13.10 -13.26 -19.91
CA ASP A 167 13.55 -14.48 -19.25
C ASP A 167 12.37 -15.03 -18.44
N THR A 168 12.26 -16.35 -18.28
CA THR A 168 11.14 -16.92 -17.51
C THR A 168 11.52 -17.00 -16.05
N HIS A 169 10.74 -16.34 -15.19
CA HIS A 169 10.96 -16.29 -13.75
C HIS A 169 9.80 -16.92 -13.00
N ASN A 170 10.10 -17.50 -11.82
CA ASN A 170 9.08 -17.83 -10.84
C ASN A 170 8.70 -16.56 -10.08
N VAL A 171 7.40 -16.30 -10.03
CA VAL A 171 6.84 -15.05 -9.52
C VAL A 171 5.71 -15.38 -8.56
N MET A 172 5.69 -14.67 -7.44
CA MET A 172 4.54 -14.57 -6.57
C MET A 172 3.63 -13.47 -7.08
N ILE A 173 2.40 -13.83 -7.44
CA ILE A 173 1.36 -12.93 -7.93
C ILE A 173 0.48 -12.54 -6.75
N LEU A 174 0.31 -11.24 -6.56
CA LEU A 174 -0.61 -10.66 -5.60
C LEU A 174 -1.74 -9.98 -6.37
N THR A 175 -2.95 -10.50 -6.25
CA THR A 175 -4.13 -9.92 -6.89
C THR A 175 -4.89 -9.03 -5.91
N ARG A 176 -5.69 -8.11 -6.46
CA ARG A 176 -6.55 -7.19 -5.70
C ARG A 176 -5.76 -6.28 -4.74
N VAL A 177 -4.56 -5.89 -5.15
CA VAL A 177 -3.67 -5.01 -4.37
C VAL A 177 -4.01 -3.55 -4.68
N THR A 178 -4.24 -2.74 -3.66
CA THR A 178 -4.45 -1.29 -3.84
C THR A 178 -3.15 -0.57 -4.26
N PRO A 179 -3.24 0.53 -5.02
CA PRO A 179 -2.05 1.25 -5.50
C PRO A 179 -1.07 1.68 -4.42
N ASP A 180 -1.59 2.09 -3.26
CA ASP A 180 -0.73 2.46 -2.12
C ASP A 180 0.03 1.25 -1.58
N LEU A 181 -0.65 0.11 -1.40
CA LEU A 181 -0.01 -1.12 -0.94
C LEU A 181 1.04 -1.59 -1.95
N ALA A 182 0.75 -1.53 -3.24
CA ALA A 182 1.69 -1.90 -4.30
C ALA A 182 3.01 -1.09 -4.24
N ARG A 183 2.89 0.25 -4.17
CA ARG A 183 4.04 1.15 -3.99
C ARG A 183 4.82 0.88 -2.71
N MET A 184 4.11 0.51 -1.65
CA MET A 184 4.74 0.23 -0.36
C MET A 184 5.49 -1.10 -0.36
N ILE A 185 4.93 -2.15 -0.96
CA ILE A 185 5.60 -3.45 -1.13
C ILE A 185 6.91 -3.27 -1.91
N ASP A 186 6.85 -2.51 -3.00
CA ASP A 186 7.97 -2.16 -3.87
C ASP A 186 9.08 -1.40 -3.11
N ALA A 187 8.71 -0.26 -2.49
CA ALA A 187 9.62 0.54 -1.69
C ALA A 187 10.29 -0.24 -0.55
N GLN A 188 9.59 -1.19 0.07
CA GLN A 188 10.15 -1.99 1.15
C GLN A 188 11.06 -3.11 0.63
N LYS A 189 10.77 -3.67 -0.55
CA LYS A 189 11.52 -4.81 -1.10
C LYS A 189 12.84 -4.37 -1.71
N ASP A 190 12.87 -3.29 -2.49
CA ASP A 190 14.11 -2.84 -3.15
C ASP A 190 14.47 -1.36 -2.96
N GLY A 191 13.67 -0.59 -2.21
CA GLY A 191 13.98 0.78 -1.83
C GLY A 191 13.58 1.83 -2.86
N LEU A 192 13.08 1.43 -4.03
CA LEU A 192 12.59 2.31 -5.08
C LEU A 192 11.11 2.07 -5.33
N VAL A 193 10.42 3.09 -5.82
CA VAL A 193 9.02 2.96 -6.25
C VAL A 193 9.00 3.04 -7.76
N ASP A 194 8.96 1.89 -8.42
CA ASP A 194 8.97 1.73 -9.87
C ASP A 194 8.13 0.52 -10.29
N ALA A 195 7.08 0.74 -11.06
CA ALA A 195 6.18 -0.33 -11.48
C ALA A 195 6.79 -1.26 -12.55
N ARG A 196 7.91 -0.88 -13.16
CA ARG A 196 8.56 -1.58 -14.28
C ARG A 196 9.86 -2.26 -13.89
N PHE A 197 10.69 -1.64 -13.05
CA PHE A 197 12.00 -2.18 -12.67
C PHE A 197 11.99 -2.79 -11.27
N GLY A 198 13.13 -3.35 -10.86
CA GLY A 198 13.24 -3.96 -9.55
C GLY A 198 12.56 -5.32 -9.44
N CYS A 199 12.26 -5.68 -8.21
CA CYS A 199 11.78 -6.99 -7.79
C CYS A 199 10.26 -7.10 -7.75
N VAL A 200 9.59 -5.96 -7.63
CA VAL A 200 8.15 -5.84 -7.57
C VAL A 200 7.72 -5.07 -8.80
N ARG A 201 6.82 -5.63 -9.59
CA ARG A 201 6.37 -5.01 -10.84
C ARG A 201 4.87 -5.10 -10.97
N GLU A 202 4.30 -4.14 -11.68
CA GLU A 202 2.92 -4.24 -12.12
C GLU A 202 2.81 -5.23 -13.28
N GLU A 203 1.71 -6.00 -13.33
CA GLU A 203 1.49 -7.05 -14.32
C GLU A 203 1.76 -6.60 -15.78
N GLN A 204 1.33 -5.39 -16.13
CA GLN A 204 1.46 -4.84 -17.48
C GLN A 204 2.89 -4.44 -17.88
N TYR A 205 3.80 -4.34 -16.91
CA TYR A 205 5.19 -3.93 -17.11
C TYR A 205 6.20 -5.05 -16.86
N ALA A 206 5.78 -6.16 -16.22
CA ALA A 206 6.67 -7.24 -15.81
C ALA A 206 7.57 -7.79 -16.94
N ASP A 207 7.01 -7.98 -18.14
CA ASP A 207 7.67 -8.61 -19.30
C ASP A 207 8.10 -7.61 -20.40
N ARG A 208 7.99 -6.30 -20.15
CA ARG A 208 8.14 -5.27 -21.18
C ARG A 208 9.60 -4.94 -21.51
N ASP A 209 10.19 -5.68 -22.43
CA ASP A 209 11.55 -5.49 -22.94
C ASP A 209 11.71 -4.24 -23.84
N ASP A 210 10.60 -3.66 -24.31
CA ASP A 210 10.55 -2.42 -25.10
C ASP A 210 10.58 -1.14 -24.25
N ILE A 211 10.26 -1.23 -22.95
CA ILE A 211 10.23 -0.09 -22.04
C ILE A 211 11.57 0.02 -21.31
N THR A 212 12.34 1.05 -21.66
CA THR A 212 13.70 1.29 -21.15
C THR A 212 13.77 2.35 -20.05
N SER A 213 12.66 3.01 -19.75
CA SER A 213 12.54 4.06 -18.74
C SER A 213 11.65 3.62 -17.57
N SER A 214 11.90 4.23 -16.41
CA SER A 214 11.09 4.05 -15.20
C SER A 214 9.60 4.29 -15.46
N ARG A 215 8.75 3.55 -14.76
CA ARG A 215 7.29 3.73 -14.83
C ARG A 215 6.70 3.92 -13.44
N SER A 216 5.78 4.87 -13.33
CA SER A 216 4.89 4.94 -12.17
C SER A 216 3.86 3.82 -12.24
N TRP A 217 3.39 3.41 -11.06
CA TRP A 217 2.21 2.57 -10.90
C TRP A 217 1.00 3.21 -11.59
N SER A 218 0.22 2.40 -12.29
CA SER A 218 -0.75 2.91 -13.28
C SER A 218 -2.03 3.48 -12.69
N LEU A 219 -2.40 3.05 -11.49
CA LEU A 219 -3.56 3.52 -10.75
C LEU A 219 -3.13 4.27 -9.50
N ASP A 220 -4.04 5.09 -8.98
CA ASP A 220 -3.89 5.83 -7.74
C ASP A 220 -5.12 5.66 -6.86
N ASN A 221 -4.93 5.78 -5.54
CA ASN A 221 -6.01 5.63 -4.57
C ASN A 221 -6.68 6.98 -4.28
N ASN A 222 -7.42 7.53 -5.25
CA ASN A 222 -8.04 8.84 -5.16
C ASN A 222 -9.52 8.82 -4.68
N THR A 223 -10.06 7.62 -4.43
CA THR A 223 -11.46 7.40 -4.09
C THR A 223 -11.64 7.01 -2.64
N VAL A 224 -12.70 7.54 -2.02
CA VAL A 224 -13.13 7.18 -0.66
C VAL A 224 -14.32 6.22 -0.66
N ASP A 225 -14.88 5.89 -1.83
CA ASP A 225 -15.98 4.96 -1.97
C ASP A 225 -15.45 3.52 -2.11
N GLU A 226 -15.83 2.66 -1.17
CA GLU A 226 -15.44 1.25 -1.13
C GLU A 226 -15.78 0.51 -2.43
N ALA A 227 -16.89 0.87 -3.07
CA ALA A 227 -17.35 0.23 -4.30
C ALA A 227 -16.51 0.59 -5.55
N GLN A 228 -15.63 1.59 -5.45
CA GLN A 228 -14.83 2.09 -6.58
C GLN A 228 -13.33 1.96 -6.35
N ILE A 229 -12.89 1.21 -5.35
CA ILE A 229 -11.47 1.09 -5.01
C ILE A 229 -10.71 0.46 -6.18
N ALA A 230 -9.72 1.20 -6.66
CA ALA A 230 -8.79 0.73 -7.67
C ALA A 230 -7.92 -0.39 -7.09
N THR A 231 -7.81 -1.48 -7.83
CA THR A 231 -6.90 -2.59 -7.49
C THR A 231 -6.07 -2.98 -8.70
N LEU A 232 -4.92 -3.59 -8.42
CA LEU A 232 -3.86 -3.95 -9.34
C LEU A 232 -3.47 -5.42 -9.12
N THR A 233 -2.83 -5.99 -10.14
CA THR A 233 -2.07 -7.22 -10.00
C THR A 233 -0.59 -6.88 -9.90
N VAL A 234 0.04 -7.31 -8.81
CA VAL A 234 1.45 -7.09 -8.49
C VAL A 234 2.21 -8.40 -8.62
N HIS A 235 3.34 -8.36 -9.29
CA HIS A 235 4.24 -9.48 -9.49
C HIS A 235 5.50 -9.27 -8.64
N VAL A 236 5.83 -10.24 -7.79
CA VAL A 236 7.04 -10.25 -6.97
C VAL A 236 7.93 -11.39 -7.44
N SER A 237 9.12 -11.06 -7.96
CA SER A 237 10.08 -12.09 -8.39
C SER A 237 10.57 -12.92 -7.20
N MET A 238 10.57 -14.24 -7.35
CA MET A 238 11.06 -15.16 -6.32
C MET A 238 12.58 -15.28 -6.29
N ASP A 239 13.26 -14.76 -7.32
CA ASP A 239 14.73 -14.71 -7.37
C ASP A 239 15.30 -13.48 -6.64
N CYS A 240 14.43 -12.63 -6.12
CA CYS A 240 14.79 -11.44 -5.36
C CYS A 240 14.86 -11.72 -3.85
N ASN A 241 16.07 -11.64 -3.28
CA ASN A 241 16.30 -11.65 -1.84
C ASN A 241 15.99 -10.30 -1.20
#